data_AF-A0A1X7SUD1-F1
#
_entry.id   AF-A0A1X7SUD1-F1
#
_cell.length_a   1.000
_cell.length_b   1.000
_cell.length_c   1.000
_cell.angle_alpha   90.00
_cell.angle_beta   90.00
_cell.angle_gamma   90.00
#
_symmetry.space_group_name_H-M   'P 1'
#
loop_
_entity.id
_entity.type
_entity.pdbx_description
1 polymer ?
#
loop_
_entity_poly.entity_id
_entity_poly.type
_entity_poly.pdbx_seq_one_letter_code
_entity_poly.pdbx_strand_id
1 'polypeptide(L)'
;IHPDIAVRREIDRLPVLCENYENGCDWTGKLKNHEHDHKAICEYKTMRCPLGCGKRIPLGKLRKHEQDECIFRKVHCPHCRSQMLAGDYNDHLLSCPNAPYACGHCHTEMPRSEMVSHMLLNCREQLCCSGWHPQCGEFPWENTQTTICLQKELHKINCEWILYGFTS
;
A
#
# COMPACT_ATOMS: atom_id res chain seq x y z
N ILE A 1 62.99 -18.55 2.94
CA ILE A 1 62.31 -17.27 2.62
C ILE A 1 61.32 -17.02 3.75
N HIS A 2 61.72 -16.23 4.75
CA HIS A 2 60.79 -15.83 5.81
C HIS A 2 59.82 -14.82 5.20
N PRO A 3 58.50 -15.07 5.21
CA PRO A 3 57.57 -14.09 4.69
C PRO A 3 57.67 -12.85 5.55
N ASP A 4 57.38 -11.74 4.88
CA ASP A 4 57.74 -10.37 5.19
C ASP A 4 57.04 -9.80 6.44
N ILE A 5 57.13 -10.47 7.59
CA ILE A 5 56.46 -10.10 8.84
C ILE A 5 56.96 -8.74 9.33
N ALA A 6 58.25 -8.46 9.16
CA ALA A 6 58.84 -7.18 9.50
C ALA A 6 58.27 -6.06 8.63
N VAL A 7 58.21 -6.24 7.31
CA VAL A 7 57.62 -5.25 6.39
C VAL A 7 56.12 -5.10 6.63
N ARG A 8 55.38 -6.20 6.86
CA ARG A 8 53.95 -6.12 7.17
C ARG A 8 53.70 -5.30 8.45
N ARG A 9 54.52 -5.45 9.48
CA ARG A 9 54.44 -4.65 10.72
C ARG A 9 54.68 -3.16 10.45
N GLU A 10 55.60 -2.83 9.56
CA GLU A 10 55.84 -1.42 9.17
C GLU A 10 54.69 -0.86 8.32
N ILE A 11 54.13 -1.65 7.39
CA ILE A 11 52.94 -1.28 6.61
C ILE A 11 51.73 -1.03 7.52
N ASP A 12 51.48 -1.91 8.48
CA ASP A 12 50.37 -1.82 9.45
C ASP A 12 50.42 -0.52 10.28
N ARG A 13 51.61 0.10 10.42
CA ARG A 13 51.84 1.34 11.17
C ARG A 13 51.68 2.60 10.32
N LEU A 14 51.59 2.50 9.00
CA LEU A 14 51.46 3.66 8.13
C LEU A 14 50.17 4.44 8.44
N PRO A 15 50.24 5.78 8.50
CA PRO A 15 49.06 6.61 8.59
C PRO A 15 48.30 6.58 7.26
N VAL A 16 46.99 6.39 7.33
CA VAL A 16 46.10 6.33 6.17
C VAL A 16 44.82 7.12 6.43
N LEU A 17 44.21 7.61 5.36
CA LEU A 17 42.84 8.11 5.34
C LEU A 17 41.88 6.94 5.07
N CYS A 18 40.63 7.05 5.52
CA CYS A 18 39.61 6.08 5.16
C CYS A 18 39.40 6.02 3.64
N GLU A 19 39.13 4.82 3.10
CA GLU A 19 38.75 4.62 1.70
C GLU A 19 37.49 5.41 1.29
N ASN A 20 36.67 5.82 2.26
CA ASN A 20 35.47 6.64 2.07
C ASN A 20 35.67 8.13 2.41
N TYR A 21 36.92 8.63 2.45
CA TYR A 21 37.20 10.03 2.77
C TYR A 21 36.50 11.01 1.83
N GLU A 22 36.53 10.74 0.52
CA GLU A 22 35.82 11.55 -0.49
C GLU A 22 34.29 11.54 -0.32
N ASN A 23 33.73 10.51 0.34
CA ASN A 23 32.31 10.41 0.63
C ASN A 23 31.90 11.10 1.95
N GLY A 24 32.86 11.71 2.67
CA GLY A 24 32.63 12.44 3.91
C GLY A 24 33.13 11.78 5.18
N CYS A 25 33.82 10.63 5.09
CA CYS A 25 34.43 10.01 6.26
C CYS A 25 35.71 10.75 6.67
N ASP A 26 35.77 11.30 7.88
CA ASP A 26 36.92 12.04 8.40
C ASP A 26 37.94 11.16 9.15
N TRP A 27 37.72 9.85 9.19
CA TRP A 27 38.59 8.94 9.93
C TRP A 27 40.01 8.91 9.33
N THR A 28 40.99 9.06 10.22
CA THR A 28 42.42 8.92 9.91
C THR A 28 43.10 8.11 11.02
N GLY A 29 44.12 7.34 10.67
CA GLY A 29 44.83 6.54 11.67
C GLY A 29 45.81 5.55 11.06
N LYS A 30 46.30 4.60 11.86
CA LYS A 30 47.17 3.53 11.38
C LYS A 30 46.38 2.53 10.53
N LEU A 31 46.97 2.01 9.46
CA LEU A 31 46.33 1.02 8.59
C LEU A 31 45.74 -0.17 9.37
N LYS A 32 46.44 -0.68 10.38
CA LYS A 32 45.94 -1.77 11.21
C LYS A 32 44.59 -1.45 11.86
N ASN A 33 44.45 -0.25 12.43
CA ASN A 33 43.21 0.19 13.08
C ASN A 33 42.11 0.46 12.05
N HIS A 34 42.48 0.92 10.84
CA HIS A 34 41.52 1.04 9.75
C HIS A 34 40.89 -0.32 9.42
N GLU A 35 41.73 -1.33 9.18
CA GLU A 35 41.30 -2.66 8.75
C GLU A 35 40.49 -3.40 9.82
N HIS A 36 40.89 -3.31 11.10
CA HIS A 36 40.29 -4.10 12.18
C HIS A 36 39.14 -3.37 12.89
N ASP A 37 39.24 -2.06 13.09
CA ASP A 37 38.33 -1.33 13.97
C ASP A 37 37.33 -0.48 13.16
N HIS A 38 37.82 0.30 12.19
CA HIS A 38 36.99 1.29 11.50
C HIS A 38 36.21 0.72 10.30
N LYS A 39 36.85 -0.06 9.43
CA LYS A 39 36.29 -0.48 8.13
C LYS A 39 34.96 -1.21 8.25
N ALA A 40 34.73 -1.94 9.34
CA ALA A 40 33.47 -2.64 9.58
C ALA A 40 32.32 -1.69 9.96
N ILE A 41 32.62 -0.62 10.69
CA ILE A 41 31.64 0.31 11.30
C ILE A 41 31.54 1.66 10.58
N CYS A 42 32.35 1.89 9.55
CA CYS A 42 32.34 3.13 8.77
C CYS A 42 30.93 3.43 8.22
N GLU A 43 30.33 4.53 8.65
CA GLU A 43 28.97 4.90 8.26
C GLU A 43 28.83 5.21 6.75
N TYR A 44 29.94 5.58 6.12
CA TYR A 44 30.03 5.90 4.70
C TYR A 44 30.27 4.67 3.81
N LYS A 45 30.60 3.52 4.41
CA LYS A 45 30.71 2.27 3.68
C LYS A 45 29.36 1.93 3.04
N THR A 46 29.38 1.68 1.74
CA THR A 46 28.17 1.28 1.01
C THR A 46 27.98 -0.23 1.00
N MET A 47 26.74 -0.66 1.23
CA MET A 47 26.34 -2.07 1.22
C MET A 47 25.02 -2.25 0.47
N ARG A 48 24.81 -3.44 -0.10
CA ARG A 48 23.56 -3.75 -0.78
C ARG A 48 22.44 -3.84 0.25
N CYS A 49 21.26 -3.32 -0.11
CA CYS A 49 20.09 -3.38 0.75
C CYS A 49 19.75 -4.85 1.14
N PRO A 50 19.68 -5.19 2.44
CA PRO A 50 19.34 -6.53 2.91
C PRO A 50 17.94 -7.00 2.50
N LEU A 51 17.01 -6.07 2.30
CA LEU A 51 15.65 -6.35 1.82
C LEU A 51 15.61 -6.73 0.33
N GLY A 52 16.74 -6.71 -0.38
CA GLY A 52 16.82 -7.19 -1.76
C GLY A 52 16.37 -6.19 -2.82
N CYS A 53 16.22 -4.90 -2.50
CA CYS A 53 15.80 -3.88 -3.47
C CYS A 53 16.86 -3.52 -4.53
N GLY A 54 18.05 -4.13 -4.47
CA GLY A 54 19.15 -3.92 -5.42
C GLY A 54 19.98 -2.65 -5.21
N LYS A 55 19.51 -1.68 -4.41
CA LYS A 55 20.24 -0.43 -4.14
C LYS A 55 21.46 -0.66 -3.24
N ARG A 56 22.51 0.15 -3.46
CA ARG A 56 23.68 0.26 -2.55
C ARG A 56 23.50 1.50 -1.68
N ILE A 57 23.49 1.31 -0.36
CA ILE A 57 23.18 2.35 0.63
C ILE A 57 24.35 2.47 1.61
N PRO A 58 24.77 3.70 2.00
CA PRO A 58 25.72 3.91 3.09
C PRO A 58 25.19 3.34 4.41
N LEU A 59 26.05 2.71 5.21
CA LEU A 59 25.68 2.07 6.48
C LEU A 59 24.91 3.02 7.41
N GLY A 60 25.33 4.29 7.54
CA GLY A 60 24.65 5.29 8.37
C GLY A 60 23.24 5.67 7.88
N LYS A 61 22.95 5.44 6.60
CA LYS A 61 21.62 5.70 6.00
C LYS A 61 20.77 4.44 5.85
N LEU A 62 21.34 3.26 6.11
CA LEU A 62 20.68 1.98 5.83
C LEU A 62 19.39 1.81 6.62
N ARG A 63 19.38 2.15 7.92
CA ARG A 63 18.19 2.02 8.76
C ARG A 63 17.02 2.87 8.25
N LYS A 64 17.30 4.13 7.89
CA LYS A 64 16.31 5.04 7.31
C LYS A 64 15.78 4.47 5.99
N HIS A 65 16.67 3.98 5.13
CA HIS A 65 16.28 3.35 3.89
C HIS A 65 15.31 2.18 4.12
N GLU A 66 15.63 1.26 5.04
CA GLU A 66 14.81 0.10 5.35
C GLU A 66 13.44 0.45 5.92
N GLN A 67 13.35 1.52 6.72
CA GLN A 67 12.13 1.92 7.42
C GLN A 67 11.21 2.81 6.57
N ASP A 68 11.77 3.68 5.73
CA ASP A 68 11.01 4.77 5.12
C ASP A 68 11.00 4.72 3.59
N GLU A 69 12.08 4.21 2.96
CA GLU A 69 12.31 4.41 1.52
C GLU A 69 12.27 3.13 0.71
N CYS A 70 12.59 1.98 1.31
CA CYS A 70 12.71 0.71 0.59
C CYS A 70 11.34 0.23 0.11
N ILE A 71 11.21 -0.10 -1.17
CA ILE A 71 9.95 -0.61 -1.74
C ILE A 71 9.53 -1.96 -1.14
N PHE A 72 10.49 -2.72 -0.61
CA PHE A 72 10.26 -4.02 0.04
C PHE A 72 10.13 -3.91 1.56
N ARG A 73 10.05 -2.69 2.11
CA ARG A 73 9.68 -2.50 3.52
C ARG A 73 8.23 -2.91 3.73
N LYS A 74 7.93 -3.38 4.94
CA LYS A 74 6.57 -3.75 5.34
C LYS A 74 5.81 -2.53 5.81
N VAL A 75 4.61 -2.34 5.30
CA VAL A 75 3.67 -1.27 5.70
C VAL A 75 2.32 -1.87 6.06
N HIS A 76 1.53 -1.12 6.83
CA HIS A 76 0.18 -1.50 7.22
C HIS A 76 -0.82 -0.54 6.58
N CYS A 77 -1.91 -1.08 6.03
CA CYS A 77 -2.99 -0.24 5.56
C CYS A 77 -3.72 0.42 6.74
N PRO A 78 -3.95 1.75 6.75
CA PRO A 78 -4.66 2.42 7.84
C PRO A 78 -6.14 2.01 7.93
N HIS A 79 -6.73 1.52 6.83
CA HIS A 79 -8.16 1.21 6.74
C HIS A 79 -8.49 -0.25 7.11
N CYS A 80 -7.71 -1.22 6.65
CA CYS A 80 -7.94 -2.64 6.93
C CYS A 80 -6.88 -3.30 7.82
N ARG A 81 -5.82 -2.58 8.18
CA ARG A 81 -4.70 -3.06 9.03
C ARG A 81 -3.91 -4.24 8.46
N SER A 82 -4.15 -4.65 7.22
CA SER A 82 -3.36 -5.71 6.58
C SER A 82 -1.93 -5.24 6.34
N GLN A 83 -0.98 -6.15 6.56
CA GLN A 83 0.44 -5.91 6.26
C GLN A 83 0.75 -6.27 4.81
N MET A 84 1.52 -5.44 4.12
CA MET A 84 1.97 -5.64 2.73
C MET A 84 3.33 -4.99 2.49
N LEU A 85 3.91 -5.18 1.30
CA LEU A 85 5.09 -4.44 0.88
C LEU A 85 4.69 -3.02 0.45
N ALA A 86 5.56 -2.05 0.69
CA ALA A 86 5.28 -0.68 0.29
C ALA A 86 5.12 -0.49 -1.21
N GLY A 87 5.76 -1.32 -2.04
CA GLY A 87 5.55 -1.34 -3.49
C GLY A 87 4.11 -1.67 -3.88
N ASP A 88 3.44 -2.54 -3.11
CA ASP A 88 2.07 -3.01 -3.39
C ASP A 88 1.00 -2.11 -2.76
N TYR A 89 1.39 -1.10 -1.98
CA TYR A 89 0.48 -0.29 -1.18
C TYR A 89 -0.54 0.49 -2.02
N ASN A 90 -0.09 1.11 -3.12
CA ASN A 90 -0.98 1.89 -3.99
C ASN A 90 -2.02 0.98 -4.67
N ASP A 91 -1.60 -0.19 -5.16
CA ASP A 91 -2.49 -1.17 -5.79
C ASP A 91 -3.51 -1.73 -4.78
N HIS A 92 -3.08 -1.92 -3.53
CA HIS A 92 -3.97 -2.27 -2.45
C HIS A 92 -5.02 -1.17 -2.19
N LEU A 93 -4.67 0.11 -2.16
CA LEU A 93 -5.65 1.19 -1.88
C LEU A 93 -6.80 1.23 -2.91
N LEU A 94 -6.51 0.87 -4.16
CA LEU A 94 -7.52 0.76 -5.22
C LEU A 94 -8.55 -0.36 -4.97
N SER A 95 -8.18 -1.39 -4.22
CA SER A 95 -9.02 -2.58 -3.97
C SER A 95 -9.33 -2.84 -2.48
N CYS A 96 -8.79 -2.05 -1.56
CA CYS A 96 -8.96 -2.19 -0.12
C CYS A 96 -10.45 -2.15 0.30
N PRO A 97 -11.00 -3.18 0.96
CA PRO A 97 -12.42 -3.22 1.29
C PRO A 97 -12.85 -2.09 2.24
N ASN A 98 -11.96 -1.64 3.11
CA ASN A 98 -12.27 -0.63 4.11
C ASN A 98 -11.85 0.79 3.73
N ALA A 99 -11.20 0.96 2.57
CA ALA A 99 -10.83 2.30 2.12
C ALA A 99 -12.10 3.10 1.77
N PRO A 100 -12.17 4.39 2.13
CA PRO A 100 -13.25 5.28 1.73
C PRO A 100 -13.39 5.32 0.22
N TYR A 101 -14.63 5.25 -0.25
CA TYR A 101 -14.98 5.37 -1.66
C TYR A 101 -16.26 6.21 -1.77
N ALA A 102 -16.22 7.22 -2.64
CA ALA A 102 -17.35 8.10 -2.88
C ALA A 102 -18.36 7.45 -3.84
N CYS A 103 -19.63 7.50 -3.50
CA CYS A 103 -20.70 7.07 -4.40
C CYS A 103 -20.77 7.98 -5.64
N GLY A 104 -20.81 7.40 -6.83
CA GLY A 104 -20.90 8.17 -8.09
C GLY A 104 -22.24 8.88 -8.34
N HIS A 105 -23.26 8.63 -7.52
CA HIS A 105 -24.58 9.27 -7.64
C HIS A 105 -24.80 10.35 -6.57
N CYS A 106 -24.64 10.00 -5.30
CA CYS A 106 -24.91 10.90 -4.17
C CYS A 106 -23.63 11.50 -3.54
N HIS A 107 -22.45 11.12 -4.02
CA HIS A 107 -21.14 11.60 -3.55
C HIS A 107 -20.85 11.36 -2.06
N THR A 108 -21.66 10.55 -1.38
CA THR A 108 -21.40 10.15 0.01
C THR A 108 -20.23 9.17 0.06
N GLU A 109 -19.29 9.42 0.98
CA GLU A 109 -18.14 8.55 1.22
C GLU A 109 -18.48 7.46 2.24
N MET A 110 -18.00 6.25 1.97
CA MET A 110 -18.17 5.08 2.84
C MET A 110 -17.14 4.01 2.53
N PRO A 111 -16.94 3.01 3.39
CA PRO A 111 -16.10 1.86 3.08
C PRO A 111 -16.52 1.21 1.76
N ARG A 112 -15.55 0.85 0.91
CA ARG A 112 -15.80 0.17 -0.37
C ARG A 112 -16.66 -1.09 -0.22
N SER A 113 -16.50 -1.84 0.88
CA SER A 113 -17.31 -3.01 1.22
C SER A 113 -18.80 -2.70 1.42
N GLU A 114 -19.14 -1.49 1.86
CA GLU A 114 -20.52 -1.05 2.11
C GLU A 114 -21.20 -0.48 0.86
N MET A 115 -20.44 -0.15 -0.19
CA MET A 115 -20.96 0.49 -1.40
C MET A 115 -22.09 -0.31 -2.06
N VAL A 116 -21.98 -1.64 -2.10
CA VAL A 116 -23.04 -2.49 -2.69
C VAL A 116 -24.35 -2.35 -1.90
N SER A 117 -24.29 -2.40 -0.57
CA SER A 117 -25.46 -2.21 0.29
C SER A 117 -26.07 -0.82 0.11
N HIS A 118 -25.22 0.21 0.05
CA HIS A 118 -25.66 1.59 -0.21
C HIS A 118 -26.40 1.72 -1.54
N MET A 119 -25.83 1.24 -2.64
CA MET A 119 -26.43 1.34 -3.97
C MET A 119 -27.78 0.61 -4.06
N LEU A 120 -27.95 -0.49 -3.30
CA LEU A 120 -29.19 -1.26 -3.28
C LEU A 120 -30.27 -0.66 -2.37
N LEU A 121 -29.87 -0.11 -1.22
CA LEU A 121 -30.81 0.16 -0.11
C LEU A 121 -30.89 1.62 0.32
N ASN A 122 -29.81 2.39 0.13
CA ASN A 122 -29.63 3.69 0.81
C ASN A 122 -29.27 4.85 -0.12
N CYS A 123 -28.98 4.62 -1.40
CA CYS A 123 -28.60 5.66 -2.35
C CYS A 123 -29.83 6.40 -2.88
N ARG A 124 -30.18 7.53 -2.26
CA ARG A 124 -31.35 8.35 -2.62
C ARG A 124 -31.42 8.72 -4.10
N GLU A 125 -30.28 9.08 -4.69
CA GLU A 125 -30.18 9.49 -6.10
C GLU A 125 -30.29 8.30 -7.09
N GLN A 126 -30.03 7.07 -6.64
CA GLN A 126 -30.21 5.85 -7.45
C GLN A 126 -31.59 5.19 -7.24
N LEU A 127 -32.18 5.41 -6.06
CA LEU A 127 -33.49 4.90 -5.67
C LEU A 127 -34.66 5.78 -6.17
N CYS A 128 -34.36 6.95 -6.75
CA CYS A 128 -35.36 7.74 -7.45
C CYS A 128 -35.80 7.02 -8.74
N CYS A 129 -36.95 6.33 -8.69
CA CYS A 129 -37.73 6.02 -9.89
C CYS A 129 -37.96 7.32 -10.66
N SER A 130 -37.32 7.47 -11.82
CA SER A 130 -37.39 8.66 -12.69
C SER A 130 -38.72 8.77 -13.45
N GLY A 131 -39.80 8.23 -12.89
CA GLY A 131 -41.10 8.14 -13.52
C GLY A 131 -42.18 7.90 -12.48
N TRP A 132 -43.22 8.71 -12.55
CA TRP A 132 -44.48 8.52 -11.84
C TRP A 132 -45.05 7.15 -12.25
N HIS A 133 -45.02 6.16 -11.35
CA HIS A 133 -45.66 4.86 -11.58
C HIS A 133 -47.05 4.88 -10.92
N PRO A 134 -48.16 4.72 -11.66
CA PRO A 134 -49.53 4.87 -11.15
C PRO A 134 -49.93 3.91 -9.99
N GLN A 135 -49.04 2.99 -9.60
CA GLN A 135 -49.28 1.97 -8.58
C GLN A 135 -48.53 2.22 -7.26
N CYS A 136 -47.69 3.28 -7.19
CA CYS A 136 -47.09 3.71 -5.94
C CYS A 136 -47.99 4.77 -5.32
N GLY A 137 -49.01 4.34 -4.57
CA GLY A 137 -49.89 5.25 -3.81
C GLY A 137 -49.12 6.11 -2.80
N GLU A 138 -49.74 7.21 -2.37
CA GLU A 138 -49.21 8.12 -1.35
C GLU A 138 -48.90 7.36 -0.05
N PHE A 139 -47.62 7.26 0.32
CA PHE A 139 -47.23 6.76 1.64
C PHE A 139 -46.75 7.92 2.52
N PRO A 140 -47.28 8.07 3.75
CA PRO A 140 -46.79 9.05 4.70
C PRO A 140 -45.44 8.59 5.24
N TRP A 141 -44.42 9.41 5.03
CA TRP A 141 -43.08 9.22 5.58
C TRP A 141 -43.11 9.52 7.08
N GLU A 142 -43.31 8.49 7.90
CA GLU A 142 -42.92 8.53 9.32
C GLU A 142 -42.04 7.32 9.64
N ASN A 143 -40.74 7.61 9.74
CA ASN A 143 -39.72 6.93 10.52
C ASN A 143 -40.10 5.55 11.09
N THR A 144 -39.80 4.47 10.35
CA THR A 144 -39.27 3.23 10.94
C THR A 144 -38.60 2.42 9.83
N GLN A 145 -37.57 1.68 10.20
CA GLN A 145 -36.77 0.82 9.34
C GLN A 145 -37.63 -0.02 8.38
N THR A 146 -37.12 -0.24 7.16
CA THR A 146 -37.49 -1.33 6.24
C THR A 146 -38.72 -1.12 5.34
N THR A 147 -38.56 -0.39 4.24
CA THR A 147 -39.16 -0.81 2.96
C THR A 147 -38.16 -0.50 1.86
N ILE A 148 -37.15 -1.36 1.82
CA ILE A 148 -36.34 -1.58 0.64
C ILE A 148 -37.31 -1.78 -0.51
N CYS A 149 -37.11 -1.09 -1.63
CA CYS A 149 -37.69 -1.50 -2.90
C CYS A 149 -37.02 -2.84 -3.30
N LEU A 150 -37.36 -3.92 -2.59
CA LEU A 150 -36.93 -5.32 -2.78
C LEU A 150 -37.59 -5.88 -4.05
N GLN A 151 -37.50 -5.14 -5.14
CA GLN A 151 -38.13 -5.49 -6.42
C GLN A 151 -37.24 -5.18 -7.62
N LYS A 152 -35.91 -5.28 -7.43
CA LYS A 152 -35.01 -5.59 -8.55
C LYS A 152 -34.80 -7.10 -8.77
N GLU A 153 -35.28 -7.97 -7.88
CA GLU A 153 -35.21 -9.44 -8.06
C GLU A 153 -36.54 -10.11 -8.47
N LEU A 154 -37.70 -9.46 -8.30
CA LEU A 154 -38.99 -10.02 -8.77
C LEU A 154 -39.36 -9.67 -10.23
N HIS A 155 -38.65 -8.74 -10.87
CA HIS A 155 -38.89 -8.38 -12.28
C HIS A 155 -37.95 -9.07 -13.28
N LYS A 156 -37.14 -10.04 -12.84
CA LYS A 156 -36.30 -10.86 -13.74
C LYS A 156 -36.87 -12.25 -14.06
N ILE A 157 -38.10 -12.57 -13.66
CA ILE A 157 -38.66 -13.93 -13.87
C ILE A 157 -39.82 -14.01 -14.88
N ASN A 158 -40.41 -12.92 -15.38
CA ASN A 158 -41.54 -13.03 -16.33
C ASN A 158 -41.40 -12.21 -17.63
N CYS A 159 -40.19 -12.16 -18.19
CA CYS A 159 -39.98 -11.69 -19.57
C CYS A 159 -39.91 -12.83 -20.61
N GLU A 160 -40.41 -14.03 -20.30
CA GLU A 160 -40.56 -15.09 -21.29
C GLU A 160 -42.05 -15.45 -21.45
N TRP A 161 -42.53 -15.44 -22.70
CA TRP A 161 -43.81 -15.97 -23.20
C TRP A 161 -45.06 -15.07 -23.21
N ILE A 162 -45.01 -13.96 -23.96
CA ILE A 162 -46.16 -13.61 -24.83
C ILE A 162 -45.63 -13.33 -26.25
N LEU A 163 -45.10 -14.38 -26.87
CA LEU A 163 -45.15 -14.54 -28.32
C LEU A 163 -46.06 -15.75 -28.57
N TYR A 164 -46.96 -15.59 -29.54
CA TYR A 164 -47.99 -16.53 -30.03
C TYR A 164 -49.33 -16.50 -29.29
N GLY A 165 -50.34 -15.93 -29.97
CA GLY A 165 -51.73 -15.90 -29.53
C GLY A 165 -52.47 -17.21 -29.77
N PHE A 166 -53.68 -17.28 -29.23
CA PHE A 166 -54.76 -18.11 -29.78
C PHE A 166 -56.10 -17.43 -29.49
N THR A 167 -56.88 -17.34 -30.54
CA THR A 167 -58.29 -16.98 -30.63
C THR A 167 -59.18 -17.90 -29.78
N SER A 168 -60.24 -17.35 -29.20
CA SER A 168 -61.58 -17.95 -29.14
C SER A 168 -62.61 -16.86 -28.90
#